data_AF-A0A2V9A001-F1
#
_entry.id   AF-A0A2V9A001-F1
#
_cell.length_a   1.000
_cell.length_b   1.000
_cell.length_c   1.000
_cell.angle_alpha   90.00
_cell.angle_beta   90.00
_cell.angle_gamma   90.00
#
_symmetry.space_group_name_H-M   'P 1'
#
loop_
_entity.id
_entity.type
_entity.pdbx_description
1 polymer ?
#
loop_
_entity_poly.entity_id
_entity_poly.type
_entity_poly.pdbx_seq_one_letter_code
_entity_poly.pdbx_strand_id
1 'polypeptide(L)'
;MRCEDAEEFVSALCDGERIPREAAEHIGECEKCRTWLQDYAMLGAELRRTASLDSPKNVSAIQHLLTSTKRAKEKRSFEVWWKKGAEAMRIPRFAFVLMLLLIVGLSSGLVVVRARSNAQGPVLLVTLTLPNSDLSWQCALSMNGHQNGVCSGGMDVKKRGFLEFGIQFLARQGDKIALGIRRQFLPLSPNGGSFTFSTADLENLPIEQYELEPGQKLQIDIEGLGKAELTGELLDHMPVLPLAPHATLDPAQDELRMISPLLLRGREAIIDMDHGSATGTGKDGAVWIYAPGVGRLILSAENFQGAVKGHVSQSRIDFEIGGRQYQLLAGAPITRAQDVWVQFDPNFQSSESPAGAIGWANLDYLLAKQATPD
;
A
#
# COMPACT_ATOMS: atom_id res chain seq x y z
N MET A 1 -17.69 -27.94 1.74
CA MET A 1 -18.53 -26.73 1.75
C MET A 1 -19.40 -26.59 0.48
N ARG A 2 -20.62 -26.05 0.57
CA ARG A 2 -21.45 -25.63 -0.59
C ARG A 2 -21.25 -24.14 -0.88
N CYS A 3 -21.49 -23.69 -2.11
CA CYS A 3 -21.28 -22.30 -2.49
C CYS A 3 -22.14 -21.31 -1.67
N GLU A 4 -23.39 -21.67 -1.34
CA GLU A 4 -24.26 -20.78 -0.55
C GLU A 4 -23.71 -20.54 0.87
N ASP A 5 -23.03 -21.55 1.43
CA ASP A 5 -22.39 -21.46 2.74
C ASP A 5 -21.01 -20.75 2.64
N ALA A 6 -20.44 -20.66 1.43
CA ALA A 6 -19.15 -20.02 1.16
C ALA A 6 -19.27 -18.52 0.85
N GLU A 7 -20.45 -18.04 0.46
CA GLU A 7 -20.70 -16.66 0.02
C GLU A 7 -20.32 -15.61 1.08
N GLU A 8 -20.68 -15.85 2.35
CA GLU A 8 -20.31 -14.98 3.46
C GLU A 8 -18.79 -14.90 3.64
N PHE A 9 -18.08 -16.02 3.46
CA PHE A 9 -16.62 -16.05 3.53
C PHE A 9 -15.94 -15.39 2.33
N VAL A 10 -16.59 -15.33 1.16
CA VAL A 10 -16.09 -14.56 0.02
C VAL A 10 -16.11 -13.05 0.33
N SER A 11 -17.20 -12.54 0.91
CA SER A 11 -17.28 -11.15 1.36
C SER A 11 -16.24 -10.85 2.45
N ALA A 12 -16.17 -11.70 3.48
CA ALA A 12 -15.21 -11.55 4.58
C ALA A 12 -13.76 -11.56 4.06
N LEU A 13 -13.44 -12.39 3.07
CA LEU A 13 -12.12 -12.43 2.43
C LEU A 13 -11.80 -11.13 1.67
N CYS A 14 -12.78 -10.53 0.98
CA CYS A 14 -12.62 -9.23 0.32
C CYS A 14 -12.39 -8.07 1.31
N ASP A 15 -12.96 -8.16 2.51
CA ASP A 15 -12.79 -7.17 3.58
C ASP A 15 -11.51 -7.40 4.42
N GLY A 16 -10.70 -8.40 4.06
CA GLY A 16 -9.44 -8.73 4.74
C GLY A 16 -9.62 -9.50 6.05
N GLU A 17 -10.79 -10.08 6.28
CA GLU A 17 -11.08 -10.86 7.48
C GLU A 17 -10.51 -12.29 7.39
N ARG A 18 -10.31 -12.92 8.56
CA ARG A 18 -9.85 -14.30 8.63
C ARG A 18 -11.00 -15.25 8.37
N ILE A 19 -10.86 -16.12 7.37
CA ILE A 19 -11.83 -17.16 7.04
C ILE A 19 -11.35 -18.55 7.46
N PRO A 20 -12.25 -19.51 7.74
CA PRO A 20 -11.89 -20.90 8.02
C PRO A 20 -11.14 -21.53 6.84
N ARG A 21 -10.19 -22.42 7.15
CA ARG A 21 -9.36 -23.11 6.15
C ARG A 21 -10.19 -23.86 5.09
N GLU A 22 -11.27 -24.52 5.50
CA GLU A 22 -12.17 -25.22 4.58
C GLU A 22 -12.85 -24.25 3.58
N ALA A 23 -13.18 -23.04 4.01
CA ALA A 23 -13.74 -22.00 3.15
C ALA A 23 -12.69 -21.47 2.17
N ALA A 24 -11.46 -21.24 2.64
CA ALA A 24 -10.37 -20.77 1.79
C ALA A 24 -10.00 -21.78 0.69
N GLU A 25 -9.92 -23.07 1.05
CA GLU A 25 -9.66 -24.16 0.10
C GLU A 25 -10.80 -24.25 -0.93
N HIS A 26 -12.06 -24.18 -0.49
CA HIS A 26 -13.21 -24.21 -1.40
C HIS A 26 -13.28 -22.99 -2.33
N ILE A 27 -13.03 -21.77 -1.84
CA ILE A 27 -13.00 -20.54 -2.65
C ILE A 27 -11.88 -20.61 -3.70
N GLY A 28 -10.72 -21.19 -3.36
CA GLY A 28 -9.60 -21.36 -4.30
C GLY A 28 -9.89 -22.34 -5.44
N GLU A 29 -10.68 -23.38 -5.18
CA GLU A 29 -10.95 -24.46 -6.14
C GLU A 29 -12.28 -24.29 -6.91
N CYS A 30 -13.26 -23.56 -6.37
CA CYS A 30 -14.58 -23.42 -6.95
C CYS A 30 -14.71 -22.20 -7.87
N GLU A 31 -15.00 -22.42 -9.15
CA GLU A 31 -15.15 -21.36 -10.16
C GLU A 31 -16.21 -20.31 -9.78
N LYS A 32 -17.38 -20.75 -9.32
CA LYS A 32 -18.48 -19.86 -8.90
C LYS A 32 -18.07 -18.91 -7.76
N CYS A 33 -17.36 -19.42 -6.76
CA CYS A 33 -16.89 -18.62 -5.62
C CYS A 33 -15.77 -17.64 -6.03
N ARG A 34 -14.91 -18.02 -6.98
CA ARG A 34 -13.90 -17.09 -7.54
C ARG A 34 -14.53 -15.97 -8.34
N THR A 35 -15.59 -16.25 -9.11
CA THR A 35 -16.35 -15.20 -9.83
C THR A 35 -16.96 -14.21 -8.85
N TRP A 36 -17.60 -14.70 -7.77
CA TRP A 36 -18.10 -13.81 -6.72
C TRP A 36 -16.99 -12.98 -6.07
N LEU A 37 -15.83 -13.57 -5.78
CA LEU A 37 -14.69 -12.85 -5.23
C LEU A 37 -14.23 -11.71 -6.15
N GLN A 38 -14.22 -11.93 -7.47
CA GLN A 38 -13.89 -10.91 -8.46
C GLN A 38 -14.95 -9.81 -8.53
N ASP A 39 -16.24 -10.17 -8.48
CA ASP A 39 -17.35 -9.21 -8.47
C ASP A 39 -17.33 -8.32 -7.23
N TYR A 40 -17.08 -8.89 -6.04
CA TYR A 40 -16.92 -8.12 -4.81
C TYR A 40 -15.68 -7.22 -4.84
N ALA A 41 -14.56 -7.70 -5.37
CA ALA A 41 -13.36 -6.88 -5.54
C ALA A 41 -13.59 -5.70 -6.49
N MET A 42 -14.33 -5.93 -7.58
CA MET A 42 -14.72 -4.87 -8.54
C MET A 42 -15.67 -3.86 -7.90
N LEU A 43 -16.68 -4.32 -7.15
CA LEU A 43 -17.59 -3.45 -6.41
C LEU A 43 -16.83 -2.61 -5.37
N GLY A 44 -15.89 -3.20 -4.64
CA GLY A 44 -15.03 -2.50 -3.70
C GLY A 44 -14.15 -1.43 -4.37
N ALA A 45 -13.62 -1.72 -5.56
CA ALA A 45 -12.88 -0.74 -6.35
C ALA A 45 -13.79 0.43 -6.81
N GLU A 46 -15.01 0.14 -7.25
CA GLU A 46 -15.96 1.18 -7.65
C GLU A 46 -16.42 2.03 -6.46
N LEU A 47 -16.65 1.43 -5.29
CA LEU A 47 -16.98 2.17 -4.06
C LEU A 47 -15.83 3.11 -3.66
N ARG A 48 -14.58 2.66 -3.74
CA ARG A 48 -13.41 3.53 -3.48
C ARG A 48 -13.32 4.66 -4.50
N ARG A 49 -13.61 4.39 -5.78
CA ARG A 49 -13.66 5.42 -6.84
C ARG A 49 -14.74 6.46 -6.56
N THR A 50 -15.95 6.03 -6.18
CA THR A 50 -17.05 6.95 -5.82
C THR A 50 -16.74 7.76 -4.56
N ALA A 51 -16.17 7.15 -3.52
CA ALA A 51 -15.72 7.85 -2.31
C ALA A 51 -14.62 8.88 -2.62
N SER A 52 -13.77 8.61 -3.61
CA SER A 52 -12.72 9.54 -4.06
C SER A 52 -13.27 10.72 -4.88
N LEU A 53 -14.47 10.59 -5.44
CA LEU A 53 -15.16 11.64 -6.20
C LEU A 53 -16.06 12.53 -5.31
N ASP A 54 -16.35 12.11 -4.08
CA ASP A 54 -17.13 12.88 -3.12
C ASP A 54 -16.28 13.98 -2.47
N SER A 55 -16.23 15.14 -3.14
CA SER A 55 -15.78 16.40 -2.53
C SER A 55 -16.73 16.80 -1.37
N PRO A 56 -16.27 17.48 -0.29
CA PRO A 56 -17.04 17.68 0.96
C PRO A 56 -18.32 18.51 0.85
N LYS A 57 -18.75 18.92 -0.35
CA LYS A 57 -19.88 19.82 -0.57
C LYS A 57 -21.24 19.15 -0.77
N ASN A 58 -21.32 17.82 -0.88
CA ASN A 58 -22.56 17.14 -1.26
C ASN A 58 -23.19 16.20 -0.20
N VAL A 59 -22.74 16.28 1.06
CA VAL A 59 -23.32 15.46 2.16
C VAL A 59 -24.82 15.76 2.38
N SER A 60 -25.31 16.96 2.04
CA SER A 60 -26.72 17.32 2.19
C SER A 60 -27.64 16.73 1.10
N ALA A 61 -27.11 16.41 -0.08
CA ALA A 61 -27.91 15.89 -1.20
C ALA A 61 -28.25 14.40 -1.03
N ILE A 62 -27.34 13.62 -0.44
CA ILE A 62 -27.54 12.19 -0.17
C ILE A 62 -28.57 11.98 0.97
N GLN A 63 -28.57 12.85 1.98
CA GLN A 63 -29.56 12.84 3.08
C GLN A 63 -31.00 13.06 2.56
N HIS A 64 -31.16 13.84 1.48
CA HIS A 64 -32.46 14.14 0.86
C HIS A 64 -32.97 13.02 -0.08
N LEU A 65 -32.06 12.23 -0.67
CA LEU A 65 -32.39 11.06 -1.49
C LEU A 65 -32.82 9.84 -0.64
N LEU A 66 -32.21 9.67 0.53
CA LEU A 66 -32.56 8.59 1.47
C LEU A 66 -33.91 8.81 2.18
N THR A 67 -34.39 10.06 2.25
CA THR A 67 -35.68 10.40 2.86
C THR A 67 -36.84 10.45 1.86
N SER A 68 -36.58 10.63 0.56
CA SER A 68 -37.63 10.75 -0.48
C SER A 68 -38.08 9.41 -1.08
N THR A 69 -37.30 8.34 -0.97
CA THR A 69 -37.62 7.02 -1.55
C THR A 69 -38.48 6.12 -0.66
N LYS A 70 -38.70 6.47 0.61
CA LYS A 70 -39.48 5.66 1.59
C LYS A 70 -40.99 5.87 1.62
N ARG A 71 -41.59 6.66 0.71
CA ARG A 71 -43.03 7.04 0.84
C ARG A 71 -44.01 6.57 -0.24
N ALA A 72 -43.62 5.77 -1.24
CA ALA A 72 -44.51 5.53 -2.38
C ALA A 72 -44.91 4.08 -2.71
N LYS A 73 -44.44 3.02 -2.03
CA LYS A 73 -44.72 1.65 -2.53
C LYS A 73 -45.02 0.53 -1.54
N GLU A 74 -45.30 0.84 -0.27
CA GLU A 74 -45.32 -0.19 0.79
C GLU A 74 -46.61 -0.23 1.63
N LYS A 75 -47.78 -0.06 0.99
CA LYS A 75 -49.09 -0.19 1.68
C LYS A 75 -50.04 -1.23 1.10
N ARG A 76 -49.65 -2.04 0.11
CA ARG A 76 -50.57 -3.02 -0.51
C ARG A 76 -50.12 -4.48 -0.52
N SER A 77 -48.88 -4.81 -0.19
CA SER A 77 -48.36 -6.19 -0.26
C SER A 77 -48.34 -6.95 1.07
N PHE A 78 -48.40 -6.26 2.22
CA PHE A 78 -48.21 -6.91 3.52
C PHE A 78 -49.46 -7.66 4.03
N GLU A 79 -50.67 -7.15 3.76
CA GLU A 79 -51.92 -7.80 4.23
C GLU A 79 -52.24 -9.11 3.50
N VAL A 80 -51.86 -9.23 2.22
CA VAL A 80 -52.13 -10.43 1.42
C VAL A 80 -51.17 -11.58 1.78
N TRP A 81 -49.94 -11.25 2.17
CA TRP A 81 -48.93 -12.24 2.57
C TRP A 81 -49.23 -12.83 3.95
N TRP A 82 -49.70 -12.01 4.91
CA TRP A 82 -50.07 -12.47 6.25
C TRP A 82 -51.28 -13.41 6.28
N LYS A 83 -52.28 -13.20 5.41
CA LYS A 83 -53.42 -14.13 5.32
C LYS A 83 -53.03 -15.51 4.80
N LYS A 84 -52.06 -15.60 3.89
CA LYS A 84 -51.56 -16.90 3.38
C LYS A 84 -50.60 -17.60 4.34
N GLY A 85 -49.84 -16.85 5.15
CA GLY A 85 -48.93 -17.43 6.15
C GLY A 85 -49.65 -17.97 7.40
N ALA A 86 -50.77 -17.35 7.80
CA ALA A 86 -51.50 -17.74 9.02
C ALA A 86 -52.30 -19.04 8.88
N GLU A 87 -52.67 -19.46 7.67
CA GLU A 87 -53.40 -20.71 7.44
C GLU A 87 -52.48 -21.94 7.27
N ALA A 88 -51.18 -21.74 7.05
CA ALA A 88 -50.26 -22.82 6.64
C ALA A 88 -49.27 -23.30 7.73
N MET A 89 -49.16 -22.65 8.89
CA MET A 89 -48.15 -23.03 9.89
C MET A 89 -48.73 -23.50 11.22
N ARG A 90 -48.84 -24.82 11.38
CA ARG A 90 -48.93 -25.51 12.68
C ARG A 90 -47.53 -25.61 13.33
N ILE A 91 -46.92 -24.47 13.62
CA ILE A 91 -45.73 -24.44 14.48
C ILE A 91 -46.20 -23.97 15.87
N PRO A 92 -45.95 -24.72 16.96
CA PRO A 92 -46.33 -24.32 18.30
C PRO A 92 -45.70 -22.95 18.63
N ARG A 93 -46.52 -22.01 19.09
CA ARG A 93 -46.13 -20.59 19.34
C ARG A 93 -44.86 -20.43 20.19
N PHE A 94 -44.58 -21.41 21.06
CA PHE A 94 -43.39 -21.44 21.90
C PHE A 94 -42.07 -21.59 21.10
N ALA A 95 -42.05 -22.37 20.02
CA ALA A 95 -40.84 -22.55 19.21
C ALA A 95 -40.47 -21.26 18.45
N PHE A 96 -41.48 -20.52 17.99
CA PHE A 96 -41.28 -19.26 17.28
C PHE A 96 -40.75 -18.16 18.20
N VAL A 97 -41.28 -18.07 19.43
CA VAL A 97 -40.79 -17.12 20.44
C VAL A 97 -39.37 -17.46 20.87
N LEU A 98 -39.05 -18.75 21.05
CA LEU A 98 -37.70 -19.18 21.44
C LEU A 98 -36.67 -18.92 20.34
N MET A 99 -37.05 -19.10 19.07
CA MET A 99 -36.22 -18.75 17.92
C MET A 99 -35.98 -17.23 17.83
N LEU A 100 -37.02 -16.41 18.05
CA LEU A 100 -36.87 -14.95 18.10
C LEU A 100 -35.98 -14.48 19.24
N LEU A 101 -36.10 -15.09 20.43
CA LEU A 101 -35.23 -14.77 21.56
C LEU A 101 -33.78 -15.22 21.32
N LEU A 102 -33.56 -16.32 20.60
CA LEU A 102 -32.23 -16.76 20.15
C LEU A 102 -31.63 -15.78 19.14
N ILE A 103 -32.41 -15.33 18.16
CA ILE A 103 -31.96 -14.33 17.18
C ILE A 103 -31.64 -13.00 17.87
N VAL A 104 -32.48 -12.55 18.80
CA VAL A 104 -32.25 -11.30 19.56
C VAL A 104 -31.02 -11.44 20.48
N GLY A 105 -30.87 -12.59 21.15
CA GLY A 105 -29.71 -12.90 21.98
C GLY A 105 -28.40 -13.00 21.19
N LEU A 106 -28.43 -13.59 20.00
CA LEU A 106 -27.27 -13.62 19.09
C LEU A 106 -26.97 -12.23 18.51
N SER A 107 -28.00 -11.43 18.21
CA SER A 107 -27.83 -10.07 17.67
C SER A 107 -27.30 -9.05 18.69
N SER A 108 -27.43 -9.32 19.98
CA SER A 108 -26.84 -8.48 21.03
C SER A 108 -25.39 -8.85 21.39
N GLY A 109 -24.87 -9.96 20.83
CA GLY A 109 -23.46 -10.36 20.91
C GLY A 109 -22.60 -9.90 19.73
N LEU A 110 -23.21 -9.33 18.68
CA LEU A 110 -22.49 -8.67 17.58
C LEU A 110 -21.98 -7.31 18.07
N VAL A 111 -20.90 -7.34 18.85
CA VAL A 111 -19.95 -6.24 18.81
C VAL A 111 -19.57 -6.11 17.35
N VAL A 112 -19.93 -4.98 16.75
CA VAL A 112 -19.44 -4.57 15.43
C VAL A 112 -17.92 -4.57 15.54
N VAL A 113 -17.30 -5.68 15.15
CA VAL A 113 -15.88 -5.72 14.84
C VAL A 113 -15.79 -4.96 13.53
N ARG A 114 -15.74 -3.62 13.64
CA ARG A 114 -15.15 -2.82 12.58
C ARG A 114 -13.84 -3.51 12.23
N ALA A 115 -13.66 -3.82 10.95
CA ALA A 115 -12.37 -4.20 10.39
C ALA A 115 -11.28 -3.44 11.15
N ARG A 116 -10.40 -4.17 11.86
CA ARG A 116 -9.39 -3.56 12.72
C ARG A 116 -8.35 -2.85 11.84
N SER A 117 -8.68 -1.66 11.33
CA SER A 117 -7.71 -0.67 10.86
C SER A 117 -6.73 -0.30 11.98
N ASN A 118 -7.11 -0.56 13.23
CA ASN A 118 -6.36 -0.27 14.45
C ASN A 118 -5.39 -1.38 14.90
N ALA A 119 -5.10 -2.40 14.07
CA ALA A 119 -4.22 -3.50 14.48
C ALA A 119 -2.79 -3.06 14.82
N GLN A 120 -2.33 -1.92 14.30
CA GLN A 120 -1.00 -1.36 14.55
C GLN A 120 -1.00 -0.13 15.46
N GLY A 121 -2.17 0.31 15.95
CA GLY A 121 -2.34 1.51 16.79
C GLY A 121 -1.95 2.82 16.09
N PRO A 122 -1.88 3.93 16.85
CA PRO A 122 -1.62 5.24 16.27
C PRO A 122 -0.23 5.29 15.64
N VAL A 123 -0.13 5.98 14.51
CA VAL A 123 1.13 6.18 13.77
C VAL A 123 1.48 7.67 13.74
N LEU A 124 2.77 7.97 13.68
CA LEU A 124 3.25 9.32 13.47
C LEU A 124 3.63 9.48 12.00
N LEU A 125 2.86 10.27 11.27
CA LEU A 125 3.25 10.76 9.95
C LEU A 125 4.25 11.90 10.11
N VAL A 126 5.52 11.64 9.80
CA VAL A 126 6.55 12.67 9.72
C VAL A 126 6.62 13.24 8.32
N THR A 127 6.73 14.57 8.23
CA THR A 127 6.99 15.27 6.96
C THR A 127 8.26 16.10 7.09
N LEU A 128 9.26 15.76 6.28
CA LEU A 128 10.53 16.48 6.15
C LEU A 128 10.48 17.37 4.91
N THR A 129 10.61 18.68 5.06
CA THR A 129 10.64 19.67 3.98
C THR A 129 12.03 20.28 3.86
N LEU A 130 12.60 20.26 2.66
CA LEU A 130 13.95 20.76 2.42
C LEU A 130 14.04 22.30 2.40
N PRO A 131 15.20 22.88 2.78
CA PRO A 131 15.40 24.32 2.71
C PRO A 131 15.24 24.85 1.28
N ASN A 132 14.51 25.97 1.14
CA ASN A 132 14.32 26.69 -0.12
C ASN A 132 13.77 25.82 -1.26
N SER A 133 12.95 24.82 -0.94
CA SER A 133 12.35 23.92 -1.93
C SER A 133 10.98 23.45 -1.48
N ASP A 134 10.07 23.26 -2.42
CA ASP A 134 8.79 22.56 -2.21
C ASP A 134 8.97 21.03 -2.17
N LEU A 135 10.21 20.56 -1.96
CA LEU A 135 10.49 19.13 -1.89
C LEU A 135 10.25 18.68 -0.46
N SER A 136 9.26 17.80 -0.30
CA SER A 136 8.93 17.17 0.96
C SER A 136 8.98 15.66 0.83
N TRP A 137 9.43 15.00 1.89
CA TRP A 137 9.30 13.56 2.06
C TRP A 137 8.39 13.27 3.24
N GLN A 138 7.59 12.23 3.11
CA GLN A 138 6.63 11.80 4.11
C GLN A 138 6.91 10.36 4.52
N CYS A 139 6.72 10.04 5.81
CA CYS A 139 6.63 8.66 6.24
C CYS A 139 5.76 8.45 7.47
N ALA A 140 4.93 7.42 7.43
CA ALA A 140 4.19 6.96 8.60
C ALA A 140 5.05 5.98 9.43
N LEU A 141 5.33 6.37 10.67
CA LEU A 141 6.06 5.59 11.67
C LEU A 141 5.09 4.92 12.66
N SER A 142 5.21 3.61 12.83
CA SER A 142 4.52 2.88 13.88
C SER A 142 5.08 3.23 15.26
N MET A 143 4.19 3.56 16.21
CA MET A 143 4.57 3.87 17.60
C MET A 143 4.47 2.66 18.54
N ASN A 144 4.06 1.49 18.04
CA ASN A 144 3.80 0.29 18.85
C ASN A 144 4.98 -0.72 18.90
N GLY A 145 6.16 -0.30 18.46
CA GLY A 145 7.43 -0.85 18.95
C GLY A 145 7.95 -2.15 18.32
N HIS A 146 7.35 -2.71 17.27
CA HIS A 146 7.89 -3.96 16.69
C HIS A 146 8.07 -4.01 15.17
N GLN A 147 7.30 -3.24 14.38
CA GLN A 147 7.43 -3.18 12.92
C GLN A 147 7.09 -1.77 12.42
N ASN A 148 7.77 -1.27 11.38
CA ASN A 148 7.56 0.06 10.77
C ASN A 148 7.85 1.27 11.67
N GLY A 149 8.68 1.12 12.72
CA GLY A 149 9.09 2.23 13.60
C GLY A 149 10.27 3.06 13.05
N VAL A 150 10.76 2.72 11.88
CA VAL A 150 11.88 3.38 11.20
C VAL A 150 11.50 3.57 9.74
N CYS A 151 11.82 4.74 9.21
CA CYS A 151 11.77 5.01 7.79
C CYS A 151 13.11 5.58 7.35
N SER A 152 13.69 4.99 6.31
CA SER A 152 14.94 5.45 5.73
C SER A 152 14.77 5.62 4.22
N GLY A 153 15.46 6.59 3.66
CA GLY A 153 15.38 6.84 2.22
C GLY A 153 16.37 7.87 1.73
N GLY A 154 16.32 8.08 0.42
CA GLY A 154 17.12 9.06 -0.28
C GLY A 154 16.24 10.03 -1.07
N MET A 155 16.68 11.28 -1.20
CA MET A 155 16.02 12.31 -2.00
C MET A 155 17.02 13.05 -2.89
N ASP A 156 16.71 13.15 -4.19
CA ASP A 156 17.41 14.01 -5.12
C ASP A 156 17.13 15.49 -4.84
N VAL A 157 18.19 16.25 -4.51
CA VAL A 157 18.10 17.67 -4.21
C VAL A 157 18.46 18.49 -5.45
N LYS A 158 17.60 18.48 -6.47
CA LYS A 158 17.63 19.37 -7.68
C LYS A 158 19.03 19.93 -8.04
N LYS A 159 19.91 19.08 -8.59
CA LYS A 159 21.29 19.41 -9.05
C LYS A 159 22.30 19.83 -7.97
N ARG A 160 21.93 19.82 -6.69
CA ARG A 160 22.84 20.14 -5.58
C ARG A 160 23.51 18.90 -4.99
N GLY A 161 22.83 17.76 -5.02
CA GLY A 161 23.29 16.55 -4.34
C GLY A 161 22.16 15.57 -4.09
N PHE A 162 22.45 14.59 -3.27
CA PHE A 162 21.52 13.58 -2.78
C PHE A 162 21.51 13.61 -1.26
N LEU A 163 20.32 13.63 -0.67
CA LEU A 163 20.14 13.57 0.78
C LEU A 163 19.75 12.14 1.15
N GLU A 164 20.53 11.51 2.02
CA GLU A 164 20.15 10.28 2.69
C GLU A 164 19.72 10.59 4.11
N PHE A 165 18.66 9.94 4.57
CA PHE A 165 18.12 10.19 5.90
C PHE A 165 17.38 8.97 6.44
N GLY A 166 17.30 8.89 7.77
CA GLY A 166 16.55 7.90 8.50
C GLY A 166 15.90 8.53 9.72
N ILE A 167 14.61 8.30 9.90
CA ILE A 167 13.84 8.79 11.04
C ILE A 167 13.28 7.57 11.77
N GLN A 168 13.57 7.50 13.06
CA GLN A 168 13.16 6.41 13.94
C GLN A 168 12.31 6.97 15.08
N PHE A 169 11.18 6.33 15.36
CA PHE A 169 10.45 6.55 16.60
C PHE A 169 11.23 5.93 17.77
N LEU A 170 11.49 6.73 18.82
CA LEU A 170 12.21 6.26 20.02
C LEU A 170 11.25 6.04 21.19
N ALA A 171 10.45 7.06 21.50
CA ALA A 171 9.54 7.01 22.65
C ALA A 171 8.48 8.11 22.54
N ARG A 172 7.40 7.97 23.32
CA ARG A 172 6.39 9.01 23.52
C ARG A 172 6.20 9.26 25.02
N GLN A 173 6.22 10.53 25.42
CA GLN A 173 5.95 10.98 26.78
C GLN A 173 4.87 12.07 26.74
N GLY A 174 3.62 11.69 27.02
CA GLY A 174 2.48 12.58 26.81
C GLY A 174 2.32 12.95 25.33
N ASP A 175 2.38 14.24 25.02
CA ASP A 175 2.31 14.76 23.64
C ASP A 175 3.67 14.94 22.97
N LYS A 176 4.76 14.74 23.71
CA LYS A 176 6.11 14.80 23.17
C LYS A 176 6.54 13.46 22.60
N ILE A 177 7.05 13.48 21.39
CA ILE A 177 7.57 12.31 20.69
C ILE A 177 9.07 12.48 20.49
N ALA A 178 9.84 11.52 21.01
CA ALA A 178 11.27 11.44 20.79
C ALA A 178 11.54 10.71 19.47
N LEU A 179 12.29 11.38 18.59
CA LEU A 179 12.72 10.87 17.29
C LEU A 179 14.24 10.76 17.24
N GLY A 180 14.72 9.67 16.67
CA GLY A 180 16.13 9.49 16.31
C GLY A 180 16.30 9.76 14.83
N ILE A 181 17.17 10.69 14.47
CA ILE A 181 17.38 11.12 13.09
C ILE A 181 18.83 10.90 12.69
N ARG A 182 19.03 10.18 11.60
CA ARG A 182 20.29 10.04 10.88
C ARG A 182 20.17 10.75 9.55
N ARG A 183 21.23 11.42 9.11
CA ARG A 183 21.21 12.15 7.84
C ARG A 183 22.62 12.42 7.32
N GLN A 184 22.78 12.36 6.01
CA GLN A 184 23.97 12.86 5.33
C GLN A 184 23.60 13.44 3.98
N PHE A 185 24.26 14.55 3.61
CA PHE A 185 24.10 15.16 2.30
C PHE A 185 25.35 14.91 1.46
N LEU A 186 25.15 14.30 0.31
CA LEU A 186 26.20 14.00 -0.66
C LEU A 186 26.13 15.05 -1.79
N PRO A 187 27.00 16.07 -1.78
CA PRO A 187 26.97 17.11 -2.81
C PRO A 187 27.29 16.54 -4.19
N LEU A 188 26.67 17.09 -5.23
CA LEU A 188 26.96 16.71 -6.61
C LEU A 188 28.43 17.00 -6.93
N SER A 189 29.17 15.97 -7.35
CA SER A 189 30.53 16.14 -7.85
C SER A 189 30.52 17.00 -9.13
N PRO A 190 31.52 17.87 -9.35
CA PRO A 190 31.65 18.66 -10.57
C PRO A 190 31.63 17.82 -11.86
N ASN A 191 32.01 16.55 -11.78
CA ASN A 191 32.08 15.63 -12.91
C ASN A 191 30.77 14.84 -13.14
N GLY A 192 29.70 15.15 -12.40
CA GLY A 192 28.49 14.32 -12.36
C GLY A 192 28.69 13.03 -11.57
N GLY A 193 27.60 12.38 -11.18
CA GLY A 193 27.63 11.14 -10.39
C GLY A 193 26.25 10.50 -10.23
N SER A 194 26.25 9.18 -10.03
CA SER A 194 25.11 8.46 -9.46
C SER A 194 25.05 8.71 -7.97
N PHE A 195 23.85 8.74 -7.41
CA PHE A 195 23.68 8.42 -6.01
C PHE A 195 22.86 7.15 -5.91
N THR A 196 23.26 6.27 -4.99
CA THR A 196 22.54 5.05 -4.68
C THR A 196 22.36 5.05 -3.18
N PHE A 197 21.10 5.00 -2.73
CA PHE A 197 20.79 4.98 -1.31
C PHE A 197 21.29 3.67 -0.67
N SER A 198 22.07 3.78 0.40
CA SER A 198 22.58 2.66 1.17
C SER A 198 22.09 2.74 2.62
N THR A 199 21.25 1.78 3.02
CA THR A 199 20.82 1.66 4.42
C THR A 199 21.99 1.43 5.35
N ALA A 200 23.00 0.65 4.91
CA ALA A 200 24.19 0.35 5.70
C ALA A 200 25.04 1.61 5.98
N ASP A 201 25.24 2.47 4.97
CA ASP A 201 25.98 3.72 5.17
C ASP A 201 25.23 4.65 6.12
N LEU A 202 23.91 4.72 5.98
CA LEU A 202 23.06 5.49 6.88
C LEU A 202 23.09 4.94 8.32
N GLU A 203 23.07 3.62 8.52
CA GLU A 203 23.12 2.99 9.86
C GLU A 203 24.40 3.30 10.63
N ASN A 204 25.51 3.51 9.92
CA ASN A 204 26.80 3.89 10.50
C ASN A 204 26.86 5.36 10.96
N LEU A 205 25.89 6.19 10.62
CA LEU A 205 25.82 7.58 11.06
C LEU A 205 25.31 7.69 12.51
N PRO A 206 25.75 8.74 13.25
CA PRO A 206 25.23 9.01 14.58
C PRO A 206 23.73 9.31 14.55
N ILE A 207 23.00 8.83 15.56
CA ILE A 207 21.62 9.23 15.80
C ILE A 207 21.62 10.53 16.60
N GLU A 208 21.02 11.57 16.03
CA GLU A 208 20.64 12.76 16.78
C GLU A 208 19.21 12.62 17.30
N GLN A 209 18.98 12.97 18.56
CA GLN A 209 17.65 12.92 19.16
C GLN A 209 16.96 14.28 19.10
N TYR A 210 15.68 14.24 18.73
CA TYR A 210 14.81 15.40 18.67
C TYR A 210 13.51 15.13 19.40
N GLU A 211 12.98 16.16 20.08
CA GLU A 211 11.62 16.14 20.61
C GLU A 211 10.69 16.86 19.65
N LEU A 212 9.61 16.20 19.25
CA LEU A 212 8.57 16.74 18.38
C LEU A 212 7.23 16.68 19.10
N GLU A 213 6.54 17.81 19.14
CA GLU A 213 5.11 17.87 19.47
C GLU A 213 4.30 17.87 18.16
N PRO A 214 3.30 16.99 17.99
CA PRO A 214 2.48 16.95 16.78
C PRO A 214 1.90 18.32 16.40
N GLY A 215 1.95 18.65 15.11
CA GLY A 215 1.54 19.95 14.57
C GLY A 215 2.58 21.07 14.70
N GLN A 216 3.66 20.88 15.47
CA GLN A 216 4.76 21.85 15.52
C GLN A 216 5.80 21.61 14.42
N LYS A 217 6.47 22.70 14.06
CA LYS A 217 7.59 22.72 13.12
C LYS A 217 8.89 22.69 13.89
N LEU A 218 9.70 21.67 13.65
CA LEU A 218 11.04 21.51 14.19
C LEU A 218 12.06 21.81 13.09
N GLN A 219 13.11 22.58 13.41
CA GLN A 219 14.19 22.88 12.46
C GLN A 219 15.34 21.92 12.70
N ILE A 220 15.80 21.28 11.62
CA ILE A 220 16.88 20.30 11.61
C ILE A 220 17.98 20.79 10.69
N ASP A 221 19.21 20.89 11.18
CA ASP A 221 20.33 21.36 10.36
C ASP A 221 20.94 20.22 9.55
N ILE A 222 20.94 20.34 8.24
CA ILE A 222 21.56 19.35 7.35
C ILE A 222 22.86 19.95 6.83
N GLU A 223 24.00 19.41 7.29
CA GLU A 223 25.32 19.88 6.88
C GLU A 223 25.44 19.92 5.35
N GLY A 224 25.91 21.03 4.79
CA GLY A 224 26.03 21.25 3.35
C GLY A 224 24.71 21.58 2.61
N LEU A 225 23.55 21.40 3.24
CA LEU A 225 22.24 21.64 2.63
C LEU A 225 21.47 22.81 3.26
N GLY A 226 21.56 22.97 4.58
CA GLY A 226 20.90 24.01 5.39
C GLY A 226 19.79 23.45 6.30
N LYS A 227 18.95 24.35 6.84
CA LYS A 227 17.89 23.98 7.79
C LYS A 227 16.65 23.42 7.11
N ALA A 228 16.37 22.14 7.33
CA ALA A 228 15.14 21.49 6.93
C ALA A 228 14.06 21.61 8.02
N GLU A 229 12.80 21.56 7.62
CA GLU A 229 11.66 21.58 8.54
C GLU A 229 11.09 20.17 8.69
N LEU A 230 10.96 19.70 9.93
CA LEU A 230 10.27 18.47 10.28
C LEU A 230 8.95 18.79 10.98
N THR A 231 7.87 18.15 10.55
CA THR A 231 6.57 18.21 11.21
C THR A 231 6.05 16.79 11.45
N GLY A 232 5.12 16.66 12.39
CA GLY A 232 4.50 15.39 12.73
C GLY A 232 2.99 15.52 12.83
N GLU A 233 2.27 14.56 12.25
CA GLU A 233 0.83 14.39 12.39
C GLU A 233 0.53 13.00 12.94
N LEU A 234 -0.40 12.91 13.89
CA LEU A 234 -0.86 11.62 14.40
C LEU A 234 -1.97 11.10 13.50
N LEU A 235 -1.77 9.92 12.93
CA LEU A 235 -2.83 9.17 12.27
C LEU A 235 -3.29 8.04 13.19
N ASP A 236 -4.54 7.65 13.04
CA ASP A 236 -5.21 6.59 13.80
C ASP A 236 -4.87 5.17 13.29
N HIS A 237 -4.25 5.06 12.12
CA HIS A 237 -3.83 3.78 11.53
C HIS A 237 -2.68 3.97 10.52
N MET A 238 -1.98 2.88 10.22
CA MET A 238 -0.97 2.87 9.16
C MET A 238 -1.65 3.04 7.79
N PRO A 239 -1.29 4.09 7.01
CA PRO A 239 -1.81 4.28 5.67
C PRO A 239 -1.31 3.19 4.73
N VAL A 240 -2.11 2.88 3.70
CA VAL A 240 -1.75 1.89 2.65
C VAL A 240 -0.48 2.30 1.89
N LEU A 241 -0.23 3.62 1.78
CA LEU A 241 0.98 4.20 1.21
C LEU A 241 1.76 4.92 2.34
N PRO A 242 2.67 4.22 3.04
CA PRO A 242 3.40 4.78 4.18
C PRO A 242 4.22 6.02 3.83
N LEU A 243 4.75 6.07 2.60
CA LEU A 243 5.58 7.17 2.10
C LEU A 243 4.80 8.27 1.38
N ALA A 244 3.49 8.08 1.18
CA ALA A 244 2.62 9.01 0.46
C ALA A 244 1.15 8.87 0.93
N PRO A 245 0.86 9.11 2.22
CA PRO A 245 -0.45 8.81 2.83
C PRO A 245 -1.64 9.55 2.21
N HIS A 246 -1.39 10.71 1.62
CA HIS A 246 -2.42 11.52 0.95
C HIS A 246 -2.51 11.28 -0.55
N ALA A 247 -1.64 10.43 -1.12
CA ALA A 247 -1.74 10.06 -2.52
C ALA A 247 -2.95 9.14 -2.75
N THR A 248 -3.53 9.23 -3.95
CA THR A 248 -4.58 8.30 -4.37
C THR A 248 -4.01 6.89 -4.47
N LEU A 249 -4.80 5.88 -4.11
CA LEU A 249 -4.39 4.48 -4.27
C LEU A 249 -4.12 4.13 -5.74
N ASP A 250 -4.92 4.70 -6.65
CA ASP A 250 -4.70 4.59 -8.09
C ASP A 250 -3.47 5.44 -8.51
N PRO A 251 -2.50 4.86 -9.23
CA PRO A 251 -1.37 5.57 -9.82
C PRO A 251 -1.81 6.71 -10.73
N ALA A 252 -0.99 7.73 -10.90
CA ALA A 252 -1.15 8.71 -11.97
C ALA A 252 -0.91 8.06 -13.35
N GLN A 253 -1.18 8.80 -14.43
CA GLN A 253 -1.13 8.26 -15.79
C GLN A 253 0.28 7.83 -16.22
N ASP A 254 1.30 8.51 -15.72
CA ASP A 254 2.72 8.35 -16.04
C ASP A 254 3.53 7.87 -14.83
N GLU A 255 2.88 7.14 -13.93
CA GLU A 255 3.47 6.68 -12.69
C GLU A 255 3.58 5.15 -12.64
N LEU A 256 4.75 4.69 -12.19
CA LEU A 256 5.05 3.29 -11.91
C LEU A 256 5.49 3.18 -10.46
N ARG A 257 4.61 2.64 -9.62
CA ARG A 257 4.83 2.44 -8.19
C ARG A 257 5.20 0.99 -7.92
N MET A 258 6.17 0.80 -7.04
CA MET A 258 6.50 -0.50 -6.51
C MET A 258 6.54 -0.38 -5.00
N ILE A 259 5.58 -0.99 -4.32
CA ILE A 259 5.45 -0.98 -2.86
C ILE A 259 5.57 -2.42 -2.38
N SER A 260 6.52 -2.69 -1.49
CA SER A 260 6.82 -4.00 -0.91
C SER A 260 6.86 -5.12 -1.95
N PRO A 261 7.77 -5.07 -2.95
CA PRO A 261 7.74 -6.04 -4.03
C PRO A 261 8.13 -7.45 -3.60
N LEU A 262 7.40 -8.41 -4.15
CA LEU A 262 7.68 -9.83 -4.05
C LEU A 262 7.79 -10.43 -5.46
N LEU A 263 8.99 -10.88 -5.84
CA LEU A 263 9.20 -11.57 -7.11
C LEU A 263 9.12 -13.08 -6.90
N LEU A 264 8.16 -13.70 -7.58
CA LEU A 264 7.99 -15.14 -7.62
C LEU A 264 8.55 -15.71 -8.92
N ARG A 265 9.25 -16.83 -8.81
CA ARG A 265 9.59 -17.72 -9.93
C ARG A 265 8.80 -19.01 -9.76
N GLY A 266 7.67 -19.12 -10.47
CA GLY A 266 6.67 -20.14 -10.19
C GLY A 266 6.05 -19.98 -8.79
N ARG A 267 6.42 -20.84 -7.84
CA ARG A 267 5.94 -20.78 -6.44
C ARG A 267 7.01 -20.35 -5.44
N GLU A 268 8.23 -20.11 -5.91
CA GLU A 268 9.36 -19.73 -5.07
C GLU A 268 9.49 -18.21 -5.04
N ALA A 269 9.51 -17.63 -3.83
CA ALA A 269 9.88 -16.23 -3.64
C ALA A 269 11.39 -16.07 -3.79
N ILE A 270 11.83 -15.34 -4.81
CA ILE A 270 13.25 -15.11 -5.10
C ILE A 270 13.69 -13.68 -4.79
N ILE A 271 12.77 -12.73 -4.71
CA ILE A 271 13.04 -11.39 -4.17
C ILE A 271 11.90 -11.06 -3.21
N ASP A 272 12.23 -10.67 -2.00
CA ASP A 272 11.30 -10.14 -1.02
C ASP A 272 11.89 -8.84 -0.48
N MET A 273 11.25 -7.73 -0.84
CA MET A 273 11.64 -6.38 -0.41
C MET A 273 10.53 -5.83 0.47
N ASP A 274 10.19 -6.54 1.54
CA ASP A 274 9.26 -6.05 2.55
C ASP A 274 9.62 -4.60 2.95
N HIS A 275 8.60 -3.75 3.03
CA HIS A 275 8.72 -2.30 3.26
C HIS A 275 9.54 -1.48 2.23
N GLY A 276 10.17 -2.11 1.23
CA GLY A 276 10.85 -1.42 0.14
C GLY A 276 9.86 -0.70 -0.78
N SER A 277 10.19 0.52 -1.22
CA SER A 277 9.31 1.29 -2.09
C SER A 277 10.07 2.16 -3.06
N ALA A 278 9.59 2.23 -4.30
CA ALA A 278 10.07 3.18 -5.30
C ALA A 278 8.93 3.61 -6.23
N THR A 279 9.01 4.85 -6.69
CA THR A 279 8.07 5.42 -7.65
C THR A 279 8.83 6.06 -8.80
N GLY A 280 8.68 5.49 -10.00
CA GLY A 280 9.09 6.13 -11.24
C GLY A 280 7.99 7.05 -11.74
N THR A 281 8.35 8.25 -12.19
CA THR A 281 7.41 9.22 -12.79
C THR A 281 7.93 9.70 -14.14
N GLY A 282 7.00 10.08 -15.02
CA GLY A 282 7.31 10.50 -16.39
C GLY A 282 7.67 9.32 -17.29
N LYS A 283 7.89 9.64 -18.58
CA LYS A 283 8.11 8.61 -19.62
C LYS A 283 9.37 7.78 -19.42
N ASP A 284 10.44 8.41 -18.93
CA ASP A 284 11.74 7.74 -18.75
C ASP A 284 11.92 7.23 -17.32
N GLY A 285 10.89 7.33 -16.47
CA GLY A 285 10.94 6.90 -15.08
C GLY A 285 10.91 5.38 -14.98
N ALA A 286 12.02 4.78 -14.55
CA ALA A 286 12.14 3.35 -14.31
C ALA A 286 12.30 3.03 -12.83
N VAL A 287 11.71 1.92 -12.40
CA VAL A 287 11.96 1.33 -11.08
C VAL A 287 12.93 0.18 -11.23
N TRP A 288 13.89 0.07 -10.33
CA TRP A 288 14.83 -1.03 -10.30
C TRP A 288 14.86 -1.68 -8.92
N ILE A 289 15.10 -2.99 -8.91
CA ILE A 289 15.23 -3.80 -7.70
C ILE A 289 16.50 -4.62 -7.84
N TYR A 290 17.36 -4.60 -6.83
CA TYR A 290 18.54 -5.46 -6.73
C TYR A 290 18.42 -6.33 -5.49
N ALA A 291 18.60 -7.64 -5.67
CA ALA A 291 18.67 -8.61 -4.59
C ALA A 291 20.00 -9.40 -4.68
N PRO A 292 20.84 -9.38 -3.64
CA PRO A 292 22.13 -10.08 -3.65
C PRO A 292 21.95 -11.57 -3.92
N GLY A 293 22.78 -12.12 -4.81
CA GLY A 293 22.73 -13.53 -5.21
C GLY A 293 21.56 -13.90 -6.16
N VAL A 294 20.67 -12.96 -6.47
CA VAL A 294 19.53 -13.16 -7.37
C VAL A 294 19.67 -12.30 -8.63
N GLY A 295 20.16 -11.06 -8.49
CA GLY A 295 20.42 -10.14 -9.59
C GLY A 295 19.55 -8.88 -9.55
N ARG A 296 19.41 -8.22 -10.69
CA ARG A 296 18.71 -6.95 -10.83
C ARG A 296 17.51 -7.04 -11.78
N LEU A 297 16.41 -6.45 -11.35
CA LEU A 297 15.20 -6.25 -12.13
C LEU A 297 15.07 -4.76 -12.48
N ILE A 298 14.76 -4.44 -13.73
CA ILE A 298 14.40 -3.09 -14.18
C ILE A 298 13.00 -3.14 -14.77
N LEU A 299 12.16 -2.19 -14.37
CA LEU A 299 10.79 -2.01 -14.84
C LEU A 299 10.61 -0.62 -15.42
N SER A 300 10.00 -0.55 -16.60
CA SER A 300 9.62 0.71 -17.26
C SER A 300 8.23 0.59 -17.88
N ALA A 301 7.51 1.72 -17.96
CA ALA A 301 6.30 1.81 -18.77
C ALA A 301 6.61 1.82 -20.28
N GLU A 302 7.81 2.26 -20.66
CA GLU A 302 8.28 2.37 -22.05
C GLU A 302 9.16 1.19 -22.44
N ASN A 303 9.12 0.80 -23.72
CA ASN A 303 9.90 -0.32 -24.25
C ASN A 303 11.40 0.01 -24.31
N PHE A 304 12.24 -0.97 -24.01
CA PHE A 304 13.69 -0.84 -24.13
C PHE A 304 14.39 -2.16 -24.48
N GLN A 305 15.64 -2.05 -24.92
CA GLN A 305 16.41 -3.19 -25.41
C GLN A 305 16.65 -4.24 -24.32
N GLY A 306 16.37 -5.51 -24.64
CA GLY A 306 16.54 -6.63 -23.72
C GLY A 306 15.41 -6.79 -22.70
N ALA A 307 14.39 -5.93 -22.74
CA ALA A 307 13.19 -6.10 -21.94
C ALA A 307 12.22 -7.10 -22.58
N VAL A 308 11.51 -7.85 -21.73
CA VAL A 308 10.33 -8.62 -22.10
C VAL A 308 9.08 -7.85 -21.69
N LYS A 309 7.98 -8.11 -22.40
CA LYS A 309 6.69 -7.53 -22.06
C LYS A 309 6.09 -8.26 -20.85
N GLY A 310 5.67 -7.51 -19.85
CA GLY A 310 4.92 -7.98 -18.70
C GLY A 310 3.51 -7.41 -18.69
N HIS A 311 2.52 -8.24 -18.35
CA HIS A 311 1.12 -7.85 -18.27
C HIS A 311 0.76 -7.38 -16.86
N VAL A 312 0.17 -6.20 -16.75
CA VAL A 312 -0.23 -5.60 -15.48
C VAL A 312 -1.69 -5.93 -15.18
N SER A 313 -1.93 -6.48 -13.99
CA SER A 313 -3.27 -6.65 -13.43
C SER A 313 -3.29 -6.16 -11.98
N GLN A 314 -3.76 -4.92 -11.77
CA GLN A 314 -3.78 -4.24 -10.47
C GLN A 314 -2.37 -4.15 -9.83
N SER A 315 -2.11 -4.95 -8.80
CA SER A 315 -0.85 -4.98 -8.05
C SER A 315 0.07 -6.13 -8.46
N ARG A 316 -0.12 -6.66 -9.67
CA ARG A 316 0.60 -7.81 -10.21
C ARG A 316 1.14 -7.52 -11.60
N ILE A 317 2.35 -7.99 -11.88
CA ILE A 317 2.91 -8.11 -13.23
C ILE A 317 3.25 -9.56 -13.50
N ASP A 318 2.66 -10.14 -14.54
CA ASP A 318 2.98 -11.48 -15.02
C ASP A 318 3.88 -11.38 -16.27
N PHE A 319 5.01 -12.09 -16.30
CA PHE A 319 5.96 -12.02 -17.41
C PHE A 319 6.78 -13.32 -17.55
N GLU A 320 7.35 -13.53 -18.74
CA GLU A 320 8.14 -14.73 -19.03
C GLU A 320 9.55 -14.36 -19.52
N ILE A 321 10.58 -14.97 -18.92
CA ILE A 321 11.97 -14.81 -19.34
C ILE A 321 12.60 -16.20 -19.49
N GLY A 322 13.11 -16.50 -20.68
CA GLY A 322 13.81 -17.75 -20.96
C GLY A 322 12.97 -19.01 -20.71
N GLY A 323 11.67 -18.99 -21.04
CA GLY A 323 10.77 -20.12 -20.82
C GLY A 323 10.26 -20.26 -19.39
N ARG A 324 10.63 -19.35 -18.48
CA ARG A 324 10.23 -19.39 -17.06
C ARG A 324 9.23 -18.29 -16.76
N GLN A 325 8.15 -18.66 -16.08
CA GLN A 325 7.12 -17.74 -15.62
C GLN A 325 7.55 -17.04 -14.33
N TYR A 326 7.38 -15.73 -14.32
CA TYR A 326 7.62 -14.86 -13.17
C TYR A 326 6.36 -14.06 -12.86
N GLN A 327 6.19 -13.78 -11.57
CA GLN A 327 5.12 -12.92 -11.09
C GLN A 327 5.71 -11.93 -10.10
N LEU A 328 5.61 -10.64 -10.41
CA LEU A 328 5.97 -9.57 -9.49
C LEU A 328 4.69 -9.06 -8.83
N LEU A 329 4.64 -9.12 -7.50
CA LEU A 329 3.55 -8.64 -6.68
C LEU A 329 3.96 -7.35 -5.96
N ALA A 330 3.00 -6.45 -5.77
CA ALA A 330 3.15 -5.24 -4.97
C ALA A 330 2.00 -5.11 -3.96
N GLY A 331 2.21 -4.33 -2.90
CA GLY A 331 1.21 -4.03 -1.87
C GLY A 331 0.12 -3.04 -2.31
N ALA A 332 0.27 -2.40 -3.48
CA ALA A 332 -0.68 -1.44 -4.04
C ALA A 332 -0.68 -1.52 -5.58
N PRO A 333 -1.68 -0.94 -6.28
CA PRO A 333 -1.69 -0.91 -7.74
C PRO A 333 -0.42 -0.25 -8.32
N ILE A 334 0.16 -0.88 -9.35
CA ILE A 334 1.51 -0.56 -9.83
C ILE A 334 1.50 0.60 -10.82
N THR A 335 0.66 0.53 -11.84
CA THR A 335 0.56 1.54 -12.90
C THR A 335 -0.82 1.47 -13.57
N ARG A 336 -1.18 2.49 -14.35
CA ARG A 336 -2.37 2.47 -15.23
C ARG A 336 -2.10 1.82 -16.58
N ALA A 337 -0.83 1.59 -16.94
CA ALA A 337 -0.49 0.89 -18.17
C ALA A 337 -0.98 -0.56 -18.09
N GLN A 338 -1.50 -1.09 -19.20
CA GLN A 338 -1.87 -2.51 -19.29
C GLN A 338 -0.64 -3.42 -19.32
N ASP A 339 0.49 -2.87 -19.77
CA ASP A 339 1.72 -3.60 -19.97
C ASP A 339 2.90 -2.74 -19.48
N VAL A 340 3.93 -3.41 -18.99
CA VAL A 340 5.23 -2.83 -18.64
C VAL A 340 6.35 -3.64 -19.28
N TRP A 341 7.54 -3.07 -19.32
CA TRP A 341 8.73 -3.68 -19.88
C TRP A 341 9.68 -4.04 -18.76
N VAL A 342 10.05 -5.32 -18.71
CA VAL A 342 10.79 -5.92 -17.61
C VAL A 342 12.09 -6.49 -18.15
N GLN A 343 13.22 -6.09 -17.58
CA GLN A 343 14.51 -6.72 -17.82
C GLN A 343 15.00 -7.33 -16.51
N PHE A 344 15.43 -8.59 -16.56
CA PHE A 344 16.02 -9.28 -15.42
C PHE A 344 17.44 -9.71 -15.77
N ASP A 345 18.40 -9.20 -15.03
CA ASP A 345 19.81 -9.54 -15.12
C ASP A 345 20.22 -10.34 -13.88
N PRO A 346 20.25 -11.69 -13.96
CA PRO A 346 20.55 -12.54 -12.81
C PRO A 346 22.01 -12.50 -12.38
N ASN A 347 22.90 -11.99 -13.24
CA ASN A 347 24.34 -11.96 -12.98
C ASN A 347 24.82 -10.61 -12.48
N PHE A 348 23.94 -9.61 -12.44
CA PHE A 348 24.27 -8.30 -11.91
C PHE A 348 24.74 -8.40 -10.46
N GLN A 349 25.89 -7.80 -10.18
CA GLN A 349 26.44 -7.62 -8.84
C GLN A 349 26.57 -6.11 -8.61
N SER A 350 26.21 -5.66 -7.40
CA SER A 350 26.37 -4.25 -7.03
C SER A 350 27.41 -4.12 -5.93
N SER A 351 28.48 -3.36 -6.22
CA SER A 351 29.40 -2.86 -5.18
C SER A 351 28.77 -1.72 -4.37
N GLU A 352 27.83 -0.97 -4.95
CA GLU A 352 27.13 0.16 -4.33
C GLU A 352 25.98 -0.27 -3.40
N SER A 353 25.43 -1.47 -3.55
CA SER A 353 24.26 -1.92 -2.77
C SER A 353 24.39 -3.38 -2.29
N PRO A 354 25.43 -3.75 -1.53
CA PRO A 354 25.74 -5.14 -1.20
C PRO A 354 24.62 -5.88 -0.44
N ALA A 355 23.73 -5.16 0.24
CA ALA A 355 22.60 -5.71 0.99
C ALA A 355 21.30 -5.84 0.17
N GLY A 356 21.28 -5.36 -1.08
CA GLY A 356 20.05 -5.22 -1.85
C GLY A 356 19.43 -3.83 -1.72
N ALA A 357 18.69 -3.42 -2.74
CA ALA A 357 18.07 -2.10 -2.78
C ALA A 357 16.91 -2.07 -3.78
N ILE A 358 16.00 -1.13 -3.56
CA ILE A 358 14.97 -0.74 -4.52
C ILE A 358 15.07 0.76 -4.72
N GLY A 359 14.93 1.21 -5.96
CA GLY A 359 15.01 2.62 -6.28
C GLY A 359 14.32 2.96 -7.58
N TRP A 360 14.39 4.24 -7.92
CA TRP A 360 13.96 4.77 -9.21
C TRP A 360 15.13 5.51 -9.84
N ALA A 361 15.15 5.58 -11.18
CA ALA A 361 16.07 6.41 -11.93
C ALA A 361 15.53 6.63 -13.34
N ASN A 362 16.19 7.51 -14.10
CA ASN A 362 15.96 7.58 -15.54
C ASN A 362 16.41 6.27 -16.21
N LEU A 363 15.63 5.75 -17.14
CA LEU A 363 15.89 4.49 -17.82
C LEU A 363 17.24 4.49 -18.56
N ASP A 364 17.55 5.53 -19.31
CA ASP A 364 18.81 5.63 -20.06
C ASP A 364 20.01 5.56 -19.13
N TYR A 365 19.87 6.16 -17.95
CA TYR A 365 20.89 6.12 -16.92
C TYR A 365 21.13 4.70 -16.37
N LEU A 366 20.07 3.94 -16.12
CA LEU A 366 20.17 2.54 -15.67
C LEU A 366 20.80 1.61 -16.70
N LEU A 367 20.48 1.84 -17.98
CA LEU A 367 20.99 1.07 -19.11
C LEU A 367 22.46 1.41 -19.40
N ALA A 368 22.86 2.68 -19.28
CA ALA A 368 24.24 3.10 -19.47
C ALA A 368 25.19 2.45 -18.45
N LYS A 369 24.77 2.30 -17.18
CA LYS A 369 25.53 1.58 -16.14
C LYS A 369 25.74 0.09 -16.44
N GLN A 370 25.00 -0.53 -17.36
CA GLN A 370 25.26 -1.93 -17.80
C GLN A 370 26.40 -2.02 -18.81
N ALA A 371 26.68 -0.94 -19.56
CA ALA A 371 27.62 -0.97 -20.68
C ALA A 371 29.08 -0.82 -20.24
N THR A 372 29.33 -0.44 -18.99
CA THR A 372 30.65 -0.42 -18.36
C THR A 372 30.87 -1.73 -17.60
N PRO A 373 31.71 -2.65 -18.10
CA PRO A 373 32.20 -3.73 -17.25
C PRO A 373 33.14 -3.12 -16.19
N ASP A 374 32.93 -3.47 -14.93
CA ASP A 374 33.88 -3.19 -13.84
C ASP A 374 35.27 -3.78 -14.14
#